data_AF-A0A2E3F288-F1
#
_entry.id   AF-A0A2E3F288-F1
#
_cell.length_a   1.000
_cell.length_b   1.000
_cell.length_c   1.000
_cell.angle_alpha   90.00
_cell.angle_beta   90.00
_cell.angle_gamma   90.00
#
_symmetry.space_group_name_H-M   'P 1'
#
loop_
_entity.id
_entity.type
_entity.pdbx_description
1 polymer ?
#
loop_
_entity_poly.entity_id
_entity_poly.type
_entity_poly.pdbx_seq_one_letter_code
_entity_poly.pdbx_strand_id
1 'polypeptide(L)'
;MRFSALYIPMLLLVIACDNTKPASKSLDPINWENRRIEITAADSLAPAKTYLGIYSEIYSTSEHNTHDLTVTVSLRNTSESDTVILTKGVYYDTAGNPIRTYFDFPIQLKPLETVEIIIEEGDKTGGTGGNFIFDWLDDPEVTDPLFEGIMISTRGTQGLSFSAQGKRIL
;
A
#
# COMPACT_ATOMS: atom_id res chain seq x y z
N MET A 1 28.38 -62.27 -35.58
CA MET A 1 29.40 -61.25 -35.26
C MET A 1 28.69 -59.95 -34.87
N ARG A 2 28.78 -59.62 -33.56
CA ARG A 2 28.71 -58.30 -32.90
C ARG A 2 27.59 -57.32 -33.28
N PHE A 3 26.52 -57.32 -32.48
CA PHE A 3 25.62 -56.18 -32.28
C PHE A 3 26.33 -55.13 -31.42
N SER A 4 26.53 -53.92 -31.97
CA SER A 4 27.08 -52.79 -31.23
C SER A 4 25.91 -52.02 -30.58
N ALA A 5 25.63 -52.31 -29.31
CA ALA A 5 24.71 -51.53 -28.49
C ALA A 5 25.37 -50.22 -28.09
N LEU A 6 24.94 -49.11 -28.70
CA LEU A 6 25.41 -47.77 -28.37
C LEU A 6 24.56 -47.23 -27.20
N TYR A 7 25.07 -47.36 -25.98
CA TYR A 7 24.46 -46.78 -24.78
C TYR A 7 24.73 -45.27 -24.76
N ILE A 8 23.69 -44.46 -24.99
CA ILE A 8 23.71 -43.01 -24.75
C ILE A 8 23.35 -42.79 -23.27
N PRO A 9 24.22 -42.18 -22.45
CA PRO A 9 23.84 -41.84 -21.09
C PRO A 9 22.91 -40.62 -21.14
N MET A 10 21.68 -40.81 -20.68
CA MET A 10 20.70 -39.74 -20.45
C MET A 10 21.18 -38.90 -19.26
N LEU A 11 21.84 -37.78 -19.56
CA LEU A 11 22.27 -36.78 -18.60
C LEU A 11 21.02 -36.03 -18.09
N LEU A 12 20.54 -36.40 -16.90
CA LEU A 12 19.48 -35.69 -16.18
C LEU A 12 20.03 -34.34 -15.69
N LEU A 13 19.80 -33.29 -16.47
CA LEU A 13 19.95 -31.90 -16.02
C LEU A 13 18.77 -31.55 -15.10
N VAL A 14 18.96 -31.72 -13.80
CA VAL A 14 18.12 -31.09 -12.77
C VAL A 14 18.40 -29.59 -12.80
N ILE A 15 17.54 -28.86 -13.50
CA ILE A 15 17.50 -27.39 -13.45
C ILE A 15 16.79 -27.04 -12.14
N ALA A 16 17.56 -26.62 -11.14
CA ALA A 16 17.03 -25.98 -9.94
C ALA A 16 16.52 -24.58 -10.33
N CYS A 17 15.21 -24.36 -10.27
CA CYS A 17 14.65 -23.01 -10.28
C CYS A 17 14.78 -22.42 -8.88
N ASP A 18 15.72 -21.50 -8.70
CA ASP A 18 15.74 -20.60 -7.55
C ASP A 18 14.64 -19.54 -7.76
N ASN A 19 13.47 -19.78 -7.16
CA ASN A 19 12.32 -18.87 -7.22
C ASN A 19 12.35 -17.87 -6.05
N THR A 20 13.50 -17.26 -5.78
CA THR A 20 13.54 -16.05 -4.97
C THR A 20 13.01 -14.88 -5.80
N LYS A 21 11.67 -14.78 -5.88
CA LYS A 21 11.02 -13.59 -6.43
C LYS A 21 11.45 -12.39 -5.57
N PRO A 22 12.10 -11.36 -6.12
CA PRO A 22 12.32 -10.13 -5.38
C PRO A 22 10.96 -9.58 -4.97
N ALA A 23 10.86 -9.08 -3.73
CA ALA A 23 9.67 -8.39 -3.24
C ALA A 23 9.20 -7.37 -4.29
N SER A 24 7.91 -7.39 -4.62
CA SER A 24 7.29 -6.46 -5.58
C SER A 24 7.72 -5.04 -5.21
N LYS A 25 8.62 -4.50 -6.02
CA LYS A 25 9.08 -3.13 -5.88
C LYS A 25 7.95 -2.28 -6.41
N SER A 26 6.94 -2.01 -5.56
CA SER A 26 5.86 -1.10 -5.93
C SER A 26 6.51 0.16 -6.49
N LEU A 27 6.12 0.50 -7.72
CA LEU A 27 6.54 1.72 -8.36
C LEU A 27 5.78 2.84 -7.66
N ASP A 28 6.21 3.20 -6.46
CA ASP A 28 5.72 4.42 -5.84
C ASP A 28 6.33 5.60 -6.61
N PRO A 29 5.53 6.36 -7.40
CA PRO A 29 6.07 7.48 -8.16
C PRO A 29 6.45 8.65 -7.26
N ILE A 30 6.04 8.63 -5.98
CA ILE A 30 6.29 9.71 -5.04
C ILE A 30 7.67 9.55 -4.41
N ASN A 31 8.50 10.59 -4.60
CA ASN A 31 9.67 10.77 -3.77
C ASN A 31 9.28 11.52 -2.49
N TRP A 32 9.11 10.78 -1.40
CA TRP A 32 8.71 11.33 -0.09
C TRP A 32 9.69 12.34 0.47
N GLU A 33 10.98 12.20 0.20
CA GLU A 33 12.02 13.13 0.69
C GLU A 33 11.81 14.56 0.17
N ASN A 34 11.30 14.71 -1.05
CA ASN A 34 11.02 16.03 -1.61
C ASN A 34 9.87 16.76 -0.89
N ARG A 35 9.10 16.05 -0.05
CA ARG A 35 7.99 16.60 0.74
C ARG A 35 8.37 16.85 2.20
N ARG A 36 9.58 16.44 2.62
CA ARG A 36 10.06 16.59 3.99
C ARG A 36 10.04 18.06 4.39
N ILE A 37 9.54 18.34 5.59
CA ILE A 37 9.62 19.63 6.24
C ILE A 37 10.26 19.49 7.63
N GLU A 38 10.85 20.57 8.12
CA GLU A 38 11.22 20.68 9.53
C GLU A 38 10.05 21.28 10.30
N ILE A 39 9.62 20.62 11.38
CA ILE A 39 8.59 21.18 12.27
C ILE A 39 9.28 22.17 13.20
N THR A 40 9.13 23.47 12.92
CA THR A 40 9.37 24.49 13.93
C THR A 40 8.22 24.46 14.91
N ALA A 41 8.48 24.06 16.16
CA ALA A 41 7.50 23.86 17.22
C ALA A 41 6.31 24.84 17.14
N ALA A 42 5.14 24.31 16.79
CA ALA A 42 3.88 25.02 16.90
C ALA A 42 3.21 24.49 18.18
N ASP A 43 3.14 25.33 19.20
CA ASP A 43 2.65 24.98 20.54
C ASP A 43 1.21 24.43 20.56
N SER A 44 0.47 24.53 19.44
CA SER A 44 -0.92 24.09 19.27
C SER A 44 -1.10 22.72 18.61
N LEU A 45 -0.06 22.13 18.01
CA LEU A 45 -0.20 20.90 17.24
C LEU A 45 -0.20 19.66 18.15
N ALA A 46 -1.30 18.89 18.12
CA ALA A 46 -1.43 17.63 18.86
C ALA A 46 -1.21 16.41 17.96
N PRO A 47 -0.54 15.34 18.42
CA PRO A 47 -0.46 14.10 17.63
C PRO A 47 -1.84 13.46 17.44
N ALA A 48 -2.14 13.03 16.22
CA ALA A 48 -3.34 12.29 15.86
C ALA A 48 -3.03 11.14 14.90
N LYS A 49 -3.98 10.20 14.80
CA LYS A 49 -3.83 8.98 14.00
C LYS A 49 -5.10 8.61 13.27
N THR A 50 -4.95 8.09 12.05
CA THR A 50 -6.05 7.57 11.25
C THR A 50 -5.74 6.16 10.75
N TYR A 51 -6.70 5.26 10.93
CA TYR A 51 -6.70 3.90 10.40
C TYR A 51 -7.47 3.86 9.07
N LEU A 52 -6.88 3.33 8.01
CA LEU A 52 -7.56 3.09 6.74
C LEU A 52 -7.45 1.60 6.38
N GLY A 53 -8.57 0.89 6.42
CA GLY A 53 -8.64 -0.50 5.96
C GLY A 53 -8.55 -0.57 4.44
N ILE A 54 -7.67 -1.44 3.92
CA ILE A 54 -7.52 -1.68 2.49
C ILE A 54 -7.42 -3.16 2.14
N TYR A 55 -7.74 -3.51 0.90
CA TYR A 55 -7.82 -4.89 0.45
C TYR A 55 -7.01 -5.02 -0.84
N SER A 56 -5.85 -5.69 -0.78
CA SER A 56 -5.10 -6.07 -1.98
C SER A 56 -5.72 -7.29 -2.67
N GLU A 57 -6.51 -8.06 -1.92
CA GLU A 57 -7.35 -9.11 -2.45
C GLU A 57 -8.67 -9.21 -1.66
N ILE A 58 -9.73 -9.69 -2.32
CA ILE A 58 -11.07 -9.85 -1.71
C ILE A 58 -11.64 -11.23 -2.03
N TYR A 59 -12.30 -11.85 -1.04
CA TYR A 59 -12.95 -13.14 -1.23
C TYR A 59 -14.07 -13.09 -2.26
N SER A 60 -14.20 -14.17 -3.02
CA SER A 60 -15.18 -14.33 -4.08
C SER A 60 -15.78 -15.72 -4.02
N THR A 61 -17.11 -15.83 -3.94
CA THR A 61 -17.89 -17.09 -3.92
C THR A 61 -17.60 -18.08 -2.78
N SER A 62 -16.39 -18.14 -2.23
CA SER A 62 -15.96 -19.00 -1.12
C SER A 62 -14.68 -18.46 -0.46
N GLU A 63 -14.29 -19.05 0.67
CA GLU A 63 -13.04 -18.74 1.39
C GLU A 63 -11.78 -19.21 0.65
N HIS A 64 -11.92 -20.00 -0.42
CA HIS A 64 -10.79 -20.55 -1.17
C HIS A 64 -10.43 -19.73 -2.42
N ASN A 65 -11.23 -18.73 -2.75
CA ASN A 65 -11.10 -17.95 -3.98
C ASN A 65 -11.06 -16.47 -3.63
N THR A 66 -10.01 -15.79 -4.10
CA THR A 66 -9.88 -14.33 -3.99
C THR A 66 -9.65 -13.68 -5.35
N HIS A 67 -9.99 -12.39 -5.45
CA HIS A 67 -9.64 -11.54 -6.59
C HIS A 67 -8.61 -10.51 -6.16
N ASP A 68 -7.55 -10.37 -6.96
CA ASP A 68 -6.52 -9.35 -6.78
C ASP A 68 -7.09 -7.96 -7.12
N LEU A 69 -6.67 -6.96 -6.37
CA LEU A 69 -7.12 -5.58 -6.49
C LEU A 69 -5.92 -4.65 -6.65
N THR A 70 -6.05 -3.65 -7.52
CA THR A 70 -5.23 -2.44 -7.43
C THR A 70 -5.82 -1.57 -6.33
N VAL A 71 -4.97 -1.04 -5.44
CA VAL A 71 -5.40 -0.12 -4.37
C VAL A 71 -4.79 1.25 -4.63
N THR A 72 -5.64 2.27 -4.71
CA THR A 72 -5.25 3.68 -4.70
C THR A 72 -5.59 4.26 -3.34
N VAL A 73 -4.59 4.65 -2.57
CA VAL A 73 -4.77 5.30 -1.28
C VAL A 73 -4.53 6.80 -1.45
N SER A 74 -5.58 7.59 -1.31
CA SER A 74 -5.53 9.05 -1.41
C SER A 74 -5.41 9.68 -0.02
N LEU A 75 -4.37 10.50 0.16
CA LEU A 75 -4.13 11.35 1.32
C LEU A 75 -4.49 12.77 0.89
N ARG A 76 -5.58 13.32 1.44
CA ARG A 76 -6.16 14.60 1.00
C ARG A 76 -6.10 15.64 2.12
N ASN A 77 -5.66 16.83 1.78
CA ASN A 77 -5.96 18.01 2.58
C ASN A 77 -7.31 18.58 2.16
N THR A 78 -8.28 18.61 3.06
CA THR A 78 -9.62 19.17 2.79
C THR A 78 -9.74 20.66 3.13
N SER A 79 -8.69 21.27 3.69
CA SER A 79 -8.64 22.71 3.94
C SER A 79 -8.44 23.48 2.63
N GLU A 80 -9.18 24.58 2.47
CA GLU A 80 -9.08 25.50 1.33
C GLU A 80 -7.95 26.52 1.50
N SER A 81 -7.48 26.75 2.73
CA SER A 81 -6.53 27.80 3.08
C SER A 81 -5.25 27.30 3.74
N ASP A 82 -5.34 26.23 4.51
CA ASP A 82 -4.29 25.82 5.44
C ASP A 82 -3.63 24.51 5.02
N THR A 83 -2.39 24.33 5.47
CA THR A 83 -1.59 23.14 5.19
C THR A 83 -1.79 22.11 6.29
N VAL A 84 -1.84 20.83 5.94
CA VAL A 84 -1.89 19.73 6.91
C VAL A 84 -0.54 19.01 6.95
N ILE A 85 -0.11 18.63 8.15
CA ILE A 85 1.17 17.94 8.38
C ILE A 85 0.92 16.47 8.70
N LEU A 86 1.50 15.58 7.89
CA LEU A 86 1.54 14.15 8.16
C LEU A 86 2.94 13.78 8.63
N THR A 87 3.06 12.89 9.61
CA THR A 87 4.35 12.54 10.22
C THR A 87 4.76 11.11 9.95
N LYS A 88 3.80 10.22 9.65
CA LYS A 88 4.09 8.83 9.32
C LYS A 88 3.01 8.19 8.46
N GLY A 89 3.40 7.32 7.54
CA GLY A 89 2.50 6.47 6.78
C GLY A 89 3.03 5.05 6.70
N VAL A 90 2.36 4.10 7.34
CA VAL A 90 2.77 2.68 7.38
C VAL A 90 1.67 1.79 6.86
N TYR A 91 2.04 0.86 5.99
CA TYR A 91 1.20 -0.21 5.45
C TYR A 91 1.42 -1.52 6.22
N TYR A 92 0.33 -2.17 6.62
CA TYR A 92 0.32 -3.42 7.38
C TYR A 92 -0.44 -4.53 6.65
N ASP A 93 -0.03 -5.76 6.90
CA ASP A 93 -0.71 -6.96 6.42
C ASP A 93 -1.95 -7.31 7.26
N THR A 94 -2.66 -8.35 6.82
CA THR A 94 -3.86 -8.88 7.50
C THR A 94 -3.59 -9.34 8.95
N ALA A 95 -2.35 -9.75 9.25
CA ALA A 95 -1.95 -10.18 10.59
C ALA A 95 -1.48 -9.01 11.48
N GLY A 96 -1.42 -7.79 10.94
CA GLY A 96 -0.97 -6.59 11.65
C GLY A 96 0.55 -6.39 11.63
N ASN A 97 1.29 -7.10 10.78
CA ASN A 97 2.73 -6.87 10.61
C ASN A 97 2.97 -5.69 9.66
N PRO A 98 3.93 -4.79 9.96
CA PRO A 98 4.29 -3.72 9.04
C PRO A 98 4.96 -4.30 7.79
N ILE A 99 4.42 -3.97 6.63
CA ILE A 99 4.95 -4.35 5.31
C ILE A 99 5.92 -3.27 4.81
N ARG A 100 5.48 -2.00 4.85
CA ARG A 100 6.20 -0.88 4.28
C ARG A 100 5.92 0.42 5.02
N THR A 101 6.98 1.16 5.30
CA THR A 101 6.90 2.56 5.73
C THR A 101 7.14 3.44 4.51
N TYR A 102 6.16 4.25 4.14
CA TYR A 102 6.25 5.17 3.00
C TYR A 102 7.01 6.45 3.39
N PHE A 103 6.71 6.96 4.58
CA PHE A 103 7.44 8.06 5.21
C PHE A 103 7.31 7.92 6.74
N ASP A 104 8.36 8.32 7.46
CA ASP A 104 8.44 8.38 8.93
C ASP A 104 8.99 9.73 9.41
N PHE A 105 8.78 10.75 8.61
CA PHE A 105 9.18 12.12 8.86
C PHE A 105 8.04 13.08 8.45
N PRO A 106 8.07 14.32 8.97
CA PRO A 106 7.06 15.31 8.66
C PRO A 106 7.04 15.65 7.16
N ILE A 107 5.87 15.53 6.56
CA ILE A 107 5.55 16.01 5.22
C ILE A 107 4.34 16.92 5.29
N GLN A 108 4.22 17.81 4.32
CA GLN A 108 3.09 18.72 4.23
C GLN A 108 2.23 18.46 3.00
N LEU A 109 0.91 18.63 3.18
CA LEU A 109 -0.08 18.68 2.11
C LEU A 109 -0.59 20.11 1.98
N LYS A 110 -0.37 20.73 0.81
CA LYS A 110 -0.87 22.09 0.52
C LYS A 110 -2.41 22.11 0.56
N PRO A 111 -3.04 23.29 0.68
CA PRO A 111 -4.50 23.40 0.61
C PRO A 111 -5.05 22.67 -0.62
N LEU A 112 -6.07 21.84 -0.41
CA LEU A 112 -6.71 20.99 -1.43
C LEU A 112 -5.79 20.00 -2.17
N GLU A 113 -4.55 19.79 -1.70
CA GLU A 113 -3.63 18.83 -2.31
C GLU A 113 -4.06 17.39 -2.03
N THR A 114 -3.87 16.53 -3.03
CA THR A 114 -4.01 15.07 -2.90
C THR A 114 -2.70 14.40 -3.28
N VAL A 115 -2.29 13.44 -2.45
CA VAL A 115 -1.12 12.58 -2.68
C VAL A 115 -1.59 11.13 -2.66
N GLU A 116 -1.07 10.30 -3.57
CA GLU A 116 -1.60 8.95 -3.79
C GLU A 116 -0.54 7.87 -3.66
N ILE A 117 -0.80 6.86 -2.84
CA ILE A 117 -0.03 5.62 -2.79
C ILE A 117 -0.74 4.58 -3.65
N ILE A 118 -0.01 3.94 -4.56
CA ILE A 118 -0.55 2.87 -5.42
C ILE A 118 0.04 1.52 -5.01
N ILE A 119 -0.85 0.57 -4.69
CA ILE A 119 -0.53 -0.86 -4.57
C ILE A 119 -1.00 -1.54 -5.84
N GLU A 120 -0.05 -2.10 -6.59
CA GLU A 120 -0.32 -2.70 -7.90
C GLU A 120 -1.14 -3.99 -7.80
N GLU A 121 -1.96 -4.24 -8.82
CA GLU A 121 -2.64 -5.53 -8.95
C GLU A 121 -1.64 -6.69 -8.96
N GLY A 122 -1.79 -7.62 -8.01
CA GLY A 122 -0.90 -8.77 -7.84
C GLY A 122 0.12 -8.61 -6.71
N ASP A 123 0.27 -7.41 -6.14
CA ASP A 123 0.90 -7.25 -4.83
C ASP A 123 -0.11 -7.68 -3.74
N LYS A 124 0.02 -8.93 -3.30
CA LYS A 124 -0.86 -9.53 -2.29
C LYS A 124 -0.35 -9.36 -0.86
N THR A 125 0.68 -8.55 -0.63
CA THR A 125 1.33 -8.47 0.69
C THR A 125 0.38 -7.99 1.79
N GLY A 126 -0.64 -7.18 1.45
CA GLY A 126 -1.70 -6.78 2.39
C GLY A 126 -2.70 -7.89 2.74
N GLY A 127 -2.88 -8.87 1.86
CA GLY A 127 -3.92 -9.88 1.94
C GLY A 127 -5.34 -9.30 1.92
N THR A 128 -6.25 -9.99 2.61
CA THR A 128 -7.69 -9.70 2.66
C THR A 128 -8.10 -8.76 3.80
N GLY A 129 -7.14 -8.20 4.54
CA GLY A 129 -7.38 -7.34 5.70
C GLY A 129 -6.24 -6.35 5.97
N GLY A 130 -5.52 -5.96 4.91
CA GLY A 130 -4.45 -4.98 5.00
C GLY A 130 -4.96 -3.61 5.48
N ASN A 131 -4.05 -2.77 5.94
CA ASN A 131 -4.42 -1.45 6.41
C ASN A 131 -3.26 -0.46 6.40
N PHE A 132 -3.60 0.82 6.41
CA PHE A 132 -2.68 1.90 6.65
C PHE A 132 -2.92 2.55 8.02
N ILE A 133 -1.84 2.93 8.67
CA ILE A 133 -1.86 3.88 9.78
C ILE A 133 -1.15 5.13 9.32
N PHE A 134 -1.85 6.25 9.40
CA PHE A 134 -1.30 7.58 9.16
C PHE A 134 -1.23 8.34 10.48
N ASP A 135 -0.01 8.72 10.88
CA ASP A 135 0.20 9.66 11.97
C ASP A 135 0.27 11.07 11.39
N TRP A 136 -0.36 12.03 12.04
CA TRP A 136 -0.47 13.40 11.59
C TRP A 136 -0.59 14.37 12.76
N LEU A 137 -0.46 15.67 12.49
CA LEU A 137 -0.56 16.72 13.49
C LEU A 137 -1.91 17.42 13.38
N ASP A 138 -2.68 17.30 14.45
CA ASP A 138 -3.98 17.92 14.67
C ASP A 138 -3.79 19.38 15.03
N ASP A 139 -4.34 20.25 14.19
CA ASP A 139 -4.47 21.68 14.43
C ASP A 139 -5.95 21.98 14.66
N PRO A 140 -6.36 22.45 15.84
CA PRO A 140 -7.76 22.76 16.14
C PRO A 140 -8.42 23.75 15.18
N GLU A 141 -7.64 24.54 14.46
CA GLU A 141 -8.12 25.55 13.50
C GLU A 141 -8.16 25.03 12.06
N VAL A 142 -7.67 23.81 11.79
CA VAL A 142 -7.61 23.19 10.46
C VAL A 142 -8.44 21.91 10.45
N THR A 143 -9.10 21.62 9.33
CA THR A 143 -9.82 20.34 9.17
C THR A 143 -8.84 19.16 9.14
N ASP A 144 -9.27 18.04 9.75
CA ASP A 144 -8.60 16.76 9.63
C ASP A 144 -8.33 16.39 8.15
N PRO A 145 -7.18 15.78 7.84
CA PRO A 145 -6.96 15.20 6.52
C PRO A 145 -7.93 14.05 6.25
N LEU A 146 -8.36 13.92 5.00
CA LEU A 146 -9.18 12.83 4.53
C LEU A 146 -8.30 11.74 3.90
N PHE A 147 -8.41 10.52 4.44
CA PHE A 147 -7.76 9.34 3.90
C PHE A 147 -8.80 8.44 3.24
N GLU A 148 -8.59 8.07 1.99
CA GLU A 148 -9.51 7.21 1.23
C GLU A 148 -8.73 6.11 0.52
N GLY A 149 -9.32 4.93 0.46
CA GLY A 149 -8.83 3.81 -0.35
C GLY A 149 -9.84 3.50 -1.43
N ILE A 150 -9.42 3.46 -2.68
CA ILE A 150 -10.20 2.96 -3.81
C ILE A 150 -9.56 1.65 -4.27
N MET A 151 -10.34 0.57 -4.28
CA MET A 151 -9.88 -0.73 -4.74
C MET A 151 -10.62 -1.11 -6.00
N ILE A 152 -9.87 -1.48 -7.04
CA ILE A 152 -10.43 -1.86 -8.33
C ILE A 152 -9.86 -3.20 -8.79
N SER A 153 -10.71 -4.02 -9.41
CA SER A 153 -10.29 -5.11 -10.29
C SER A 153 -10.91 -4.90 -11.66
N THR A 154 -10.09 -4.97 -12.70
CA THR A 154 -10.56 -4.94 -14.09
C THR A 154 -10.30 -6.28 -14.79
N ARG A 155 -9.91 -7.32 -14.04
CA ARG A 155 -9.68 -8.66 -14.57
C ARG A 155 -10.97 -9.36 -14.97
N GLY A 156 -10.97 -9.95 -16.16
CA GLY A 156 -12.09 -10.73 -16.66
C GLY A 156 -13.22 -9.85 -17.21
N THR A 157 -14.46 -10.35 -17.13
CA THR A 157 -15.64 -9.70 -17.71
C THR A 157 -16.51 -8.96 -16.68
N GLN A 158 -16.12 -9.00 -15.40
CA GLN A 158 -16.82 -8.32 -14.31
C GLN A 158 -15.83 -7.39 -13.61
N GLY A 159 -16.09 -6.08 -13.66
CA GLY A 159 -15.32 -5.11 -12.90
C GLY A 159 -15.82 -5.05 -11.47
N LEU A 160 -14.90 -5.01 -10.51
CA LEU A 160 -15.19 -4.78 -9.10
C LEU A 160 -14.57 -3.44 -8.70
N SER A 161 -15.33 -2.63 -7.97
CA SER A 161 -14.79 -1.41 -7.37
C SER A 161 -15.50 -1.11 -6.07
N PHE A 162 -14.74 -0.74 -5.05
CA PHE A 162 -15.29 -0.24 -3.80
C PHE A 162 -14.32 0.75 -3.16
N SER A 163 -14.84 1.51 -2.22
CA SER A 163 -14.08 2.52 -1.49
C SER A 163 -14.14 2.26 0.01
N ALA A 164 -13.09 2.66 0.71
CA ALA A 164 -13.03 2.74 2.15
C ALA A 164 -12.57 4.13 2.57
N GLN A 165 -13.08 4.62 3.68
CA GLN A 165 -12.68 5.89 4.27
C GLN A 165 -11.95 5.62 5.59
N GLY A 166 -10.91 6.40 5.84
CA GLY A 166 -10.13 6.33 7.06
C GLY A 166 -10.97 6.74 8.27
N LYS A 167 -10.70 6.10 9.41
CA LYS A 167 -11.30 6.40 10.70
C LYS A 167 -10.22 6.88 11.66
N ARG A 168 -10.41 8.06 12.25
CA ARG A 168 -9.55 8.56 13.33
C ARG A 168 -9.56 7.57 14.51
N ILE A 169 -8.39 7.29 15.06
CA ILE A 169 -8.17 6.37 16.19
C ILE A 169 -7.42 7.07 17.33
N LEU A 170 -7.42 6.44 18.51
CA LEU A 170 -6.75 6.93 19.72
C LEU A 170 -5.25 6.61 19.71
#